data_AF-A0AAW6TW19-F1
#
_entry.id   AF-A0AAW6TW19-F1
#
_cell.length_a   1.000
_cell.length_b   1.000
_cell.length_c   1.000
_cell.angle_alpha   90.00
_cell.angle_beta   90.00
_cell.angle_gamma   90.00
#
_symmetry.space_group_name_H-M   'P 1'
#
loop_
_entity.id
_entity.type
_entity.pdbx_description
1 polymer ?
#
loop_
_entity_poly.entity_id
_entity_poly.type
_entity_poly.pdbx_seq_one_letter_code
_entity_poly.pdbx_strand_id
1 'polypeptide(L)'
;MELKCPNCGTPAVAGEGGKVVCTGCGGTFRFRAGEAKLEAVAEFDQLKKKVAEQDDEIRKLREQISGGSSNADEPTDEPDEPDDDDGDEDDEDEDF
;
A
#
# COMPACT_ATOMS: atom_id res chain seq x y z
N MET A 1 2.72 32.80 -19.80
CA MET A 1 1.60 31.89 -19.50
C MET A 1 2.10 30.86 -18.52
N GLU A 2 1.59 30.88 -17.29
CA GLU A 2 1.94 29.86 -16.28
C GLU A 2 1.02 28.64 -16.45
N LEU A 3 1.60 27.44 -16.49
CA LEU A 3 0.85 26.19 -16.52
C LEU A 3 0.34 25.90 -15.11
N LYS A 4 -0.97 25.69 -14.96
CA LYS A 4 -1.60 25.33 -13.67
C LYS A 4 -2.22 23.96 -13.75
N CYS A 5 -2.15 23.21 -12.65
CA CYS A 5 -2.81 21.93 -12.53
C CYS A 5 -4.34 22.12 -12.50
N PRO A 6 -5.10 21.41 -13.36
CA PRO A 6 -6.57 21.49 -13.36
C PRO A 6 -7.20 20.92 -12.09
N ASN A 7 -6.48 20.09 -11.33
CA ASN A 7 -7.02 19.46 -10.11
C ASN A 7 -6.92 20.38 -8.88
N CYS A 8 -5.75 21.01 -8.68
CA CYS A 8 -5.44 21.72 -7.43
C CYS A 8 -4.99 23.18 -7.65
N GLY A 9 -4.91 23.67 -8.89
CA GLY A 9 -4.54 25.06 -9.20
C GLY A 9 -3.07 25.42 -8.98
N THR A 10 -2.26 24.53 -8.39
CA THR A 10 -0.82 24.71 -8.18
C THR A 10 -0.06 24.82 -9.51
N PRO A 11 1.07 25.55 -9.57
CA PRO A 11 1.93 25.58 -10.74
C PRO A 11 2.33 24.17 -11.20
N ALA A 12 2.50 24.01 -12.49
CA ALA A 12 2.89 22.77 -13.10
C ALA A 12 4.07 22.98 -14.05
N VAL A 13 4.92 21.97 -14.17
CA VAL A 13 6.14 22.01 -14.98
C VAL A 13 5.98 21.10 -16.20
N ALA A 14 6.55 21.52 -17.33
CA ALA A 14 6.59 20.67 -18.51
C ALA A 14 7.48 19.44 -18.24
N GLY A 15 6.93 18.25 -18.47
CA GLY A 15 7.65 16.98 -18.46
C GLY A 15 7.94 16.49 -19.87
N GLU A 16 8.50 15.29 -19.98
CA GLU A 16 8.86 14.69 -21.27
C GLU A 16 7.63 14.29 -22.11
N GLY A 17 7.77 14.34 -23.44
CA GLY A 17 6.74 13.86 -24.37
C GLY A 17 5.42 14.63 -24.32
N GLY A 18 5.47 15.94 -24.04
CA GLY A 18 4.31 16.83 -23.98
C GLY A 18 3.41 16.62 -22.76
N LYS A 19 3.90 15.89 -21.75
CA LYS A 19 3.24 15.75 -20.44
C LYS A 19 3.56 16.96 -19.56
N VAL A 20 2.70 17.24 -18.60
CA VAL A 20 2.88 18.31 -17.61
C VAL A 20 2.66 17.70 -16.23
N VAL A 21 3.56 18.01 -15.29
CA VAL A 21 3.54 17.48 -13.93
C VAL A 21 3.22 18.59 -12.95
N CYS A 22 2.22 18.38 -12.11
CA CYS A 22 1.88 19.30 -11.03
C CYS A 22 2.91 19.24 -9.90
N THR A 23 3.42 20.40 -9.46
CA THR A 23 4.37 20.45 -8.34
C THR A 23 3.71 20.33 -6.96
N GLY A 24 2.38 20.46 -6.88
CA GLY A 24 1.62 20.34 -5.64
C GLY A 24 1.15 18.93 -5.35
N CYS A 25 0.44 18.30 -6.31
CA CYS A 25 -0.15 16.97 -6.12
C CYS A 25 0.63 15.84 -6.80
N GLY A 26 1.70 16.15 -7.54
CA GLY A 26 2.48 15.16 -8.31
C GLY A 26 1.74 14.58 -9.53
N GLY A 27 0.49 14.96 -9.76
CA GLY A 27 -0.33 14.44 -10.86
C GLY A 27 0.23 14.84 -12.22
N THR A 28 0.19 13.90 -13.17
CA THR A 28 0.60 14.12 -14.56
C THR A 28 -0.62 14.29 -15.46
N PHE A 29 -0.60 15.29 -16.34
CA PHE A 29 -1.68 15.61 -17.26
C PHE A 29 -1.16 16.16 -18.58
N ARG A 30 -2.01 16.20 -19.60
CA ARG A 30 -1.70 16.75 -20.93
C ARG A 30 -2.75 17.79 -21.31
N PHE A 31 -2.30 18.86 -21.95
CA PHE A 31 -3.18 19.85 -22.57
C PHE A 31 -3.47 19.43 -24.02
N ARG A 32 -4.72 19.08 -24.34
CA ARG A 32 -5.17 18.86 -25.73
C ARG A 32 -6.31 19.82 -26.03
N ALA A 33 -6.11 20.67 -27.03
CA ALA A 33 -7.15 21.56 -27.60
C ALA A 33 -7.96 22.39 -26.57
N GLY A 34 -7.32 22.86 -25.49
CA GLY A 34 -7.98 23.67 -24.45
C GLY A 34 -8.50 22.88 -23.25
N GLU A 35 -8.46 21.55 -23.29
CA GLU A 35 -8.85 20.68 -22.17
C GLU A 35 -7.62 20.00 -21.56
N ALA A 36 -7.50 20.09 -20.23
CA ALA A 36 -6.44 19.45 -19.46
C ALA A 36 -6.97 18.13 -18.87
N LYS A 37 -6.46 16.99 -19.32
CA LYS A 37 -6.90 15.66 -18.87
C LYS A 37 -5.82 14.99 -18.02
N LEU A 38 -6.17 14.61 -16.79
CA LEU A 38 -5.30 13.86 -15.88
C LEU A 38 -5.23 12.40 -16.33
N GLU A 39 -4.02 11.87 -16.54
CA GLU A 39 -3.84 10.47 -16.98
C GLU A 39 -4.10 9.49 -15.82
N ALA A 40 -3.68 9.83 -14.59
CA ALA A 40 -3.71 8.91 -13.44
C ALA A 40 -5.11 8.62 -12.87
N VAL A 41 -6.10 9.51 -13.08
CA VAL A 41 -7.46 9.29 -12.53
C VAL A 41 -8.16 8.13 -13.25
N ALA A 42 -7.93 7.99 -14.56
CA ALA A 42 -8.48 6.88 -15.33
C ALA A 42 -7.86 5.52 -14.95
N GLU A 43 -6.58 5.51 -14.57
CA GLU A 43 -5.88 4.31 -14.09
C GLU A 43 -6.38 3.90 -12.70
N PHE A 44 -6.70 4.87 -11.83
CA PHE A 44 -7.23 4.60 -10.50
C PHE A 44 -8.62 3.94 -10.53
N ASP A 45 -9.52 4.38 -11.42
CA ASP A 45 -10.82 3.73 -11.60
C ASP A 45 -10.70 2.29 -12.13
N GLN A 46 -9.77 2.06 -13.06
CA GLN A 46 -9.49 0.69 -13.54
C GLN A 46 -8.88 -0.18 -12.45
N LEU A 47 -8.01 0.38 -11.60
CA LEU A 47 -7.39 -0.34 -10.50
C LEU A 47 -8.41 -0.74 -9.44
N LYS A 48 -9.33 0.17 -9.06
CA LYS A 48 -10.44 -0.14 -8.15
C LYS A 48 -11.29 -1.30 -8.64
N LYS A 49 -11.60 -1.34 -9.95
CA LYS A 49 -12.37 -2.44 -10.54
C LYS A 49 -11.62 -3.78 -10.43
N LYS A 50 -10.31 -3.79 -10.70
CA LYS A 50 -9.48 -5.00 -10.60
C LYS A 50 -9.36 -5.50 -9.16
N VAL A 51 -9.19 -4.61 -8.19
CA VAL A 51 -9.12 -4.96 -6.76
C VAL A 51 -10.42 -5.62 -6.31
N ALA A 52 -11.58 -5.03 -6.67
CA ALA A 52 -12.87 -5.61 -6.33
C ALA A 52 -13.08 -7.03 -6.92
N GLU A 53 -12.62 -7.26 -8.14
CA GLU A 53 -12.68 -8.59 -8.79
C GLU A 53 -11.75 -9.60 -8.10
N GLN A 54 -10.53 -9.19 -7.72
CA GLN A 54 -9.61 -10.03 -6.96
C GLN A 54 -10.14 -10.38 -5.57
N ASP A 55 -10.81 -9.47 -4.88
CA ASP A 55 -11.36 -9.73 -3.54
C ASP A 55 -12.44 -10.84 -3.55
N ASP A 56 -13.29 -10.89 -4.59
CA ASP A 56 -14.26 -11.97 -4.75
C ASP A 56 -13.57 -13.31 -5.11
N GLU A 57 -12.52 -13.28 -5.93
CA GLU A 57 -11.73 -14.47 -6.25
C GLU A 57 -11.01 -15.04 -5.03
N ILE A 58 -10.39 -14.19 -4.21
CA ILE A 58 -9.73 -14.56 -2.96
C ILE A 58 -10.73 -15.17 -1.98
N ARG A 59 -11.95 -14.59 -1.86
CA ARG A 59 -12.99 -15.14 -0.99
C ARG A 59 -13.38 -16.56 -1.39
N LYS A 60 -13.61 -16.78 -2.69
CA LYS A 60 -13.98 -18.08 -3.25
C LYS A 60 -12.86 -19.11 -3.09
N LEU A 61 -11.60 -18.71 -3.31
CA LEU A 61 -10.44 -19.57 -3.09
C LEU A 61 -10.31 -19.95 -1.61
N ARG A 62 -10.49 -18.99 -0.68
CA ARG A 62 -10.48 -19.28 0.76
C ARG A 62 -11.56 -20.27 1.17
N GLU A 63 -12.77 -20.15 0.64
CA GLU A 63 -13.85 -21.12 0.90
C GLU A 63 -13.55 -22.52 0.37
N GLN A 64 -12.91 -22.62 -0.80
CA GLN A 64 -12.47 -23.90 -1.37
C GLN A 64 -11.32 -24.52 -0.58
N ILE A 65 -10.38 -23.71 -0.07
CA ILE A 65 -9.27 -24.16 0.77
C ILE A 65 -9.79 -24.59 2.15
N SER A 66 -10.74 -23.85 2.74
CA SER A 66 -11.35 -24.22 4.04
C SER A 66 -12.32 -25.40 3.93
N GLY A 67 -12.93 -25.62 2.77
CA GLY A 67 -13.85 -26.74 2.51
C GLY A 67 -13.17 -28.03 2.04
N GLY A 68 -11.86 -28.02 1.79
CA GLY A 68 -11.12 -29.12 1.18
C GLY A 68 -10.28 -29.98 2.12
N SER A 69 -10.06 -29.57 3.38
CA SER A 69 -9.23 -30.31 4.34
C SER A 69 -9.98 -30.58 5.64
N SER A 70 -10.85 -31.58 5.62
CA SER A 70 -11.10 -32.40 6.80
C SER A 70 -9.97 -33.42 6.94
N ASN A 71 -8.77 -32.96 7.30
CA ASN A 71 -7.84 -33.75 8.09
C ASN A 71 -7.67 -32.96 9.39
N ALA A 72 -8.18 -33.54 10.48
CA ALA A 72 -8.02 -33.03 11.82
C ALA A 72 -6.53 -32.97 12.15
N ASP A 73 -6.02 -31.79 12.46
CA ASP A 73 -4.81 -31.64 13.24
C ASP A 73 -5.09 -30.51 14.23
N GLU A 74 -5.40 -30.94 15.45
CA GLU A 74 -5.63 -30.11 16.62
C GLU A 74 -4.27 -29.49 17.02
N PRO A 75 -4.09 -28.15 17.00
CA PRO A 75 -2.87 -27.59 17.55
C PRO A 75 -2.98 -27.65 19.07
N THR A 76 -2.28 -28.60 19.68
CA THR A 76 -1.96 -28.55 21.10
C THR A 76 -0.93 -27.44 21.30
N ASP A 77 -1.42 -26.22 21.46
CA ASP A 77 -0.64 -25.05 21.89
C ASP A 77 -0.53 -25.11 23.42
N GLU A 78 0.34 -25.98 23.94
CA GLU A 78 0.84 -25.81 25.30
C GLU A 78 1.87 -24.68 25.26
N PRO A 79 1.68 -23.58 26.01
CA PRO A 79 2.71 -22.57 26.12
C PRO A 79 3.90 -23.15 26.88
N ASP A 80 5.03 -23.26 26.20
CA ASP A 80 6.35 -23.48 26.82
C ASP A 80 6.60 -22.28 27.75
N GLU A 81 6.47 -22.49 29.06
CA GLU A 81 6.79 -21.47 30.06
C GLU A 81 8.29 -21.13 29.91
N PRO A 82 8.66 -19.84 29.77
CA PRO A 82 10.07 -19.48 29.79
C PRO A 82 10.64 -19.78 31.18
N ASP A 83 11.68 -20.62 31.23
CA ASP A 83 12.59 -20.73 32.38
C ASP A 83 13.24 -19.36 32.59
N ASP A 84 12.66 -18.53 33.46
CA ASP A 84 13.29 -17.34 34.02
C ASP A 84 14.42 -17.77 34.97
N ASP A 85 15.54 -18.20 34.40
CA ASP A 85 16.85 -18.30 35.08
C ASP A 85 17.45 -16.88 35.14
N ASP A 86 16.90 -16.03 36.01
CA ASP A 86 17.52 -14.77 36.41
C ASP A 86 18.69 -15.09 37.35
N GLY A 87 19.79 -15.54 36.74
CA GLY A 87 21.13 -15.59 37.33
C GLY A 87 21.61 -14.16 37.62
N ASP A 88 21.28 -13.67 38.80
CA ASP A 88 21.83 -12.45 39.40
C ASP A 88 23.28 -12.71 39.79
N GLU A 89 24.22 -12.46 38.87
CA GLU A 89 25.65 -12.40 39.20
C GLU A 89 26.36 -11.23 38.50
N ASP A 90 26.87 -10.38 39.39
CA ASP A 90 28.11 -9.61 39.36
C ASP A 90 28.17 -8.23 38.67
N ASP A 91 28.48 -7.26 39.57
CA ASP A 91 29.46 -6.17 39.48
C ASP A 91 29.33 -5.21 38.27
N GLU A 92 29.45 -3.89 38.38
CA GLU A 92 30.55 -3.12 38.94
C GLU A 92 30.02 -1.67 39.08
N ASP A 93 29.91 -1.10 40.29
CA ASP A 93 29.63 0.34 40.44
C ASP A 93 30.90 1.10 40.80
N GLU A 94 31.22 2.01 39.88
CA GLU A 94 32.40 2.84 39.74
C GLU A 94 32.64 3.80 40.91
N ASP A 95 33.92 4.03 41.21
CA ASP A 95 34.47 5.04 42.12
C ASP A 95 33.80 6.42 42.00
N PHE A 96 33.45 7.04 43.15
CA PHE A 96 33.17 8.48 43.28
C PHE A 96 33.93 9.11 44.45
#